data_AF-A0A2E9DSZ2-F1
#
_entry.id   AF-A0A2E9DSZ2-F1
#
_cell.length_a   1.000
_cell.length_b   1.000
_cell.length_c   1.000
_cell.angle_alpha   90.00
_cell.angle_beta   90.00
_cell.angle_gamma   90.00
#
_symmetry.space_group_name_H-M   'P 1'
#
loop_
_entity.id
_entity.type
_entity.pdbx_description
1 polymer ?
#
loop_
_entity_poly.entity_id
_entity_poly.type
_entity_poly.pdbx_seq_one_letter_code
_entity_poly.pdbx_strand_id
1 'polypeptide(L)'
;MSEDFPIYEEDNNNIDQNANQRPTFLIVLCVLSAINILFFGILPSVSNSFSNMENQQEQLDESLIMIKDIYSQIGVDETLYQKVEDYILVKTNNLKFESLLKLIFFLIEGVGVYLMFLMKRRGFFIYLGAQIGFVLTPLIIQGLNMFSIGEMIIVIVFTSGIFTILYAMNLKHLS
;
A
#
# COMPACT_ATOMS: atom_id res chain seq x y z
N MET A 1 -43.83 -59.91 17.50
CA MET A 1 -43.37 -58.55 17.81
C MET A 1 -41.94 -58.46 17.32
N SER A 2 -41.75 -57.97 16.09
CA SER A 2 -40.45 -57.69 15.49
C SER A 2 -40.35 -56.18 15.40
N GLU A 3 -39.50 -55.59 16.24
CA GLU A 3 -39.24 -54.16 16.25
C GLU A 3 -38.38 -53.83 15.02
N ASP A 4 -38.96 -53.10 14.09
CA ASP A 4 -38.28 -52.55 12.92
C ASP A 4 -37.53 -51.29 13.39
N PHE A 5 -36.20 -51.38 13.49
CA PHE A 5 -35.37 -50.24 13.86
C PHE A 5 -35.22 -49.32 12.65
N PRO A 6 -35.59 -48.03 12.73
CA PRO A 6 -35.35 -47.11 11.64
C PRO A 6 -33.84 -46.88 11.49
N ILE A 7 -33.29 -47.28 10.34
CA ILE A 7 -31.94 -46.91 9.92
C ILE A 7 -32.00 -45.43 9.55
N TYR A 8 -31.34 -44.58 10.33
CA TYR A 8 -31.14 -43.19 9.97
C TYR A 8 -30.18 -43.14 8.77
N GLU A 9 -30.68 -42.83 7.58
CA GLU A 9 -29.83 -42.45 6.47
C GLU A 9 -29.12 -41.13 6.84
N GLU A 10 -27.81 -41.18 7.05
CA GLU A 10 -26.99 -39.97 7.14
C GLU A 10 -27.11 -39.20 5.83
N ASP A 11 -27.87 -38.10 5.89
CA ASP A 11 -27.99 -37.12 4.84
C ASP A 11 -26.62 -36.47 4.56
N ASN A 12 -25.86 -37.11 3.68
CA ASN A 12 -24.57 -36.64 3.17
C ASN A 12 -24.69 -35.43 2.21
N ASN A 13 -25.82 -34.71 2.20
CA ASN A 13 -26.02 -33.52 1.34
C ASN A 13 -25.39 -32.23 1.89
N ASN A 14 -24.46 -32.29 2.84
CA ASN A 14 -23.81 -31.10 3.42
C ASN A 14 -22.33 -30.92 3.05
N ILE A 15 -21.80 -31.60 2.02
CA ILE A 15 -20.36 -31.50 1.69
C ILE A 15 -20.03 -30.33 0.74
N ASP A 16 -20.94 -29.82 -0.10
CA ASP A 16 -20.54 -28.90 -1.19
C ASP A 16 -21.24 -27.52 -1.24
N GLN A 17 -21.53 -26.90 -0.10
CA GLN A 17 -22.01 -25.51 -0.07
C GLN A 17 -20.88 -24.45 -0.01
N ASN A 18 -19.61 -24.86 0.11
CA ASN A 18 -18.46 -23.96 0.29
C ASN A 18 -17.61 -23.73 -0.97
N ALA A 19 -17.97 -24.29 -2.13
CA ALA A 19 -17.15 -24.18 -3.35
C ALA A 19 -17.28 -22.81 -4.07
N ASN A 20 -18.21 -21.95 -3.64
CA ASN A 20 -18.51 -20.68 -4.34
C ASN A 20 -18.59 -19.46 -3.42
N GLN A 21 -18.29 -19.63 -2.13
CA GLN A 21 -18.18 -18.50 -1.22
C GLN A 21 -16.82 -17.85 -1.40
N ARG A 22 -16.82 -16.58 -1.83
CA ARG A 22 -15.63 -15.74 -1.85
C ARG A 22 -15.01 -15.78 -0.45
N PRO A 23 -13.73 -16.15 -0.29
CA PRO A 23 -13.12 -16.23 1.02
C PRO A 23 -13.21 -14.86 1.70
N THR A 24 -13.89 -14.79 2.84
CA THR A 24 -14.13 -13.55 3.61
C THR A 24 -12.83 -12.78 3.85
N PHE A 25 -11.73 -13.50 4.05
CA PHE A 25 -10.40 -12.93 4.23
C PHE A 25 -9.93 -12.11 3.02
N LEU A 26 -10.16 -12.59 1.79
CA LEU A 26 -9.75 -11.89 0.57
C LEU A 26 -10.58 -10.64 0.35
N ILE A 27 -11.87 -10.67 0.71
CA ILE A 27 -12.74 -9.49 0.69
C ILE A 27 -12.22 -8.44 1.67
N VAL A 28 -11.90 -8.84 2.91
CA VAL A 28 -11.35 -7.94 3.93
C VAL A 28 -10.04 -7.31 3.45
N LEU A 29 -9.13 -8.09 2.86
CA LEU A 29 -7.91 -7.56 2.27
C LEU A 29 -8.19 -6.54 1.15
N CYS A 30 -9.11 -6.85 0.24
CA CYS A 30 -9.46 -5.93 -0.85
C CYS A 30 -10.02 -4.61 -0.32
N VAL A 31 -10.86 -4.67 0.72
CA VAL A 31 -11.42 -3.47 1.37
C VAL A 31 -10.32 -2.68 2.09
N LEU A 32 -9.42 -3.34 2.81
CA LEU A 32 -8.26 -2.69 3.46
C LEU A 32 -7.36 -1.99 2.42
N SER A 33 -7.07 -2.65 1.30
CA SER A 33 -6.30 -2.05 0.20
C SER A 33 -7.05 -0.89 -0.45
N ALA A 34 -8.37 -0.99 -0.64
CA ALA A 34 -9.16 0.11 -1.16
C ALA A 34 -9.15 1.34 -0.23
N ILE A 35 -9.24 1.12 1.09
CA ILE A 35 -9.10 2.18 2.09
C ILE A 35 -7.70 2.81 2.02
N ASN A 36 -6.66 2.00 1.89
CA ASN A 36 -5.28 2.48 1.74
C ASN A 36 -5.14 3.39 0.50
N ILE A 37 -5.65 2.95 -0.65
CA ILE A 37 -5.63 3.73 -1.90
C ILE A 37 -6.39 5.05 -1.73
N LEU A 38 -7.56 5.01 -1.08
CA LEU A 38 -8.39 6.21 -0.90
C LEU A 38 -7.72 7.22 0.04
N PHE A 39 -7.18 6.76 1.17
CA PHE A 39 -6.63 7.61 2.22
C PHE A 39 -5.22 8.12 1.92
N PHE A 40 -4.36 7.27 1.34
CA PHE A 40 -2.96 7.63 1.07
C PHE A 40 -2.70 7.99 -0.40
N GLY A 41 -3.61 7.68 -1.32
CA GLY A 41 -3.49 8.01 -2.74
C GLY A 41 -4.40 9.15 -3.16
N ILE A 42 -5.70 8.89 -3.19
CA ILE A 42 -6.68 9.80 -3.81
C ILE A 42 -6.83 11.09 -2.99
N LEU A 43 -7.06 11.00 -1.68
CA LEU A 43 -7.29 12.18 -0.85
C LEU A 43 -6.11 13.17 -0.85
N PRO A 44 -4.84 12.74 -0.66
CA PRO A 44 -3.69 13.64 -0.73
C PRO A 44 -3.51 14.25 -2.12
N SER A 45 -3.75 13.47 -3.18
CA SER A 45 -3.64 13.98 -4.55
C SER A 45 -4.67 15.08 -4.84
N VAL A 46 -5.89 14.91 -4.32
CA VAL A 46 -6.96 15.90 -4.42
C VAL A 46 -6.61 17.14 -3.58
N SER A 47 -6.24 16.97 -2.30
CA SER A 47 -5.90 18.11 -1.43
C SER A 47 -4.74 18.93 -1.98
N ASN A 48 -3.72 18.27 -2.53
CA ASN A 48 -2.55 18.94 -3.11
C ASN A 48 -2.84 19.61 -4.45
N SER A 49 -3.91 19.21 -5.16
CA SER A 49 -4.34 19.87 -6.38
C SER A 49 -5.16 21.14 -6.11
N PHE A 50 -5.83 21.20 -4.96
CA PHE A 50 -6.66 22.34 -4.55
C PHE A 50 -5.93 23.32 -3.61
N SER A 51 -4.77 22.96 -3.05
CA SER A 51 -3.97 23.87 -2.23
C SER A 51 -3.09 24.77 -3.10
N ASN A 52 -2.99 26.05 -2.72
CA ASN A 52 -2.07 27.00 -3.35
C ASN A 52 -0.63 26.52 -3.16
N MET A 53 0.22 26.71 -4.18
CA MET A 53 1.63 26.33 -4.12
C MET A 53 2.39 26.98 -2.95
N GLU A 54 1.98 28.19 -2.56
CA GLU A 54 2.53 28.92 -1.41
C GLU A 54 2.28 28.19 -0.08
N ASN A 55 1.06 27.69 0.13
CA ASN A 55 0.71 26.92 1.34
C ASN A 55 1.46 25.58 1.41
N GLN A 56 1.81 24.98 0.27
CA GLN A 56 2.63 23.77 0.24
C GLN A 56 4.08 24.07 0.59
N GLN A 57 4.62 25.20 0.12
CA GLN A 57 5.97 25.64 0.45
C GLN A 57 6.08 25.95 1.96
N GLU A 58 5.10 26.65 2.53
CA GLU A 58 5.06 27.00 3.94
C GLU A 58 5.02 25.75 4.85
N GLN A 59 4.18 24.75 4.53
CA GLN A 59 4.15 23.48 5.27
C GLN A 59 5.48 22.72 5.21
N LEU A 60 6.21 22.81 4.10
CA LEU A 60 7.52 22.18 3.97
C LEU A 60 8.57 22.89 4.81
N ASP A 61 8.56 24.22 4.79
CA ASP A 61 9.47 25.04 5.59
C ASP A 61 9.23 24.82 7.09
N GLU A 62 7.97 24.78 7.53
CA GLU A 62 7.60 24.42 8.91
C GLU A 62 8.08 23.01 9.29
N SER A 63 7.95 22.04 8.37
CA SER A 63 8.41 20.67 8.59
C SER A 63 9.94 20.61 8.73
N LEU A 64 10.69 21.38 7.93
CA LEU A 64 12.14 21.48 8.01
C LEU A 64 12.61 22.13 9.31
N ILE A 65 11.91 23.18 9.76
CA ILE A 65 12.18 23.83 11.05
C ILE A 65 11.95 22.84 12.19
N MET A 66 10.85 22.08 12.17
CA MET A 66 10.57 21.07 13.19
C MET A 66 11.65 19.97 13.22
N ILE A 67 12.08 19.48 12.06
CA ILE A 67 13.15 18.48 11.96
C ILE A 67 14.45 19.03 12.54
N LYS A 68 14.81 20.28 12.18
CA LYS A 68 15.99 20.96 12.72
C LYS A 68 15.94 21.05 14.24
N ASP A 69 14.80 21.43 14.78
CA ASP A 69 14.62 21.63 16.21
C ASP A 69 14.78 20.30 16.96
N ILE A 70 14.13 19.23 16.49
CA ILE A 70 14.28 17.87 17.02
C ILE A 70 15.74 17.43 16.96
N TYR A 71 16.44 17.67 15.85
CA TYR A 71 17.81 17.20 15.66
C TYR A 71 18.82 17.95 16.54
N SER A 72 18.58 19.25 16.74
CA SER A 72 19.38 20.07 17.66
C SER A 72 19.23 19.62 19.12
N GLN A 73 18.03 19.17 19.52
CA GLN A 73 17.75 18.66 20.86
C GLN A 73 18.38 17.29 21.12
N ILE A 74 18.49 16.44 20.10
CA ILE A 74 19.06 15.08 20.22
C ILE A 74 20.59 15.10 19.99
N GLY A 75 21.18 16.25 19.67
CA GLY A 75 22.63 16.40 19.44
C GLY A 75 23.11 15.70 18.17
N VAL A 76 22.28 15.68 17.13
CA VAL A 76 22.60 15.06 15.84
C VAL A 76 23.67 15.89 15.12
N ASP A 77 24.63 15.19 14.51
CA ASP A 77 25.74 15.79 13.75
C ASP A 77 25.24 16.69 12.60
N GLU A 78 25.90 17.82 12.40
CA GLU A 78 25.54 18.84 11.41
C GLU A 78 25.61 18.28 9.97
N THR A 79 26.48 17.29 9.75
CA THR A 79 26.59 16.58 8.46
C THR A 79 25.36 15.72 8.15
N LEU A 80 24.68 15.18 9.16
CA LEU A 80 23.44 14.43 8.98
C LEU A 80 22.27 15.35 8.70
N TYR A 81 22.24 16.53 9.34
CA TYR A 81 21.25 17.55 9.07
C TYR A 81 21.30 18.01 7.60
N GLN A 82 22.49 18.33 7.08
CA GLN A 82 22.66 18.70 5.67
C GLN A 82 22.17 17.61 4.71
N LYS A 83 22.41 16.33 5.01
CA LYS A 83 21.92 15.22 4.18
C LYS A 83 20.39 15.08 4.20
N VAL A 84 19.74 15.41 5.33
CA VAL A 84 18.27 15.44 5.41
C VAL A 84 17.72 16.61 4.61
N GLU A 85 18.32 17.80 4.77
CA GLU A 85 17.94 19.00 4.02
C GLU A 85 18.05 18.75 2.50
N ASP A 86 19.19 18.24 2.03
CA ASP A 86 19.39 17.87 0.63
C ASP A 86 18.35 16.86 0.13
N TYR A 87 18.04 15.84 0.94
CA TYR A 87 17.03 14.84 0.60
C TYR A 87 15.63 15.48 0.46
N ILE A 88 15.24 16.34 1.40
CA ILE A 88 13.95 17.03 1.36
C ILE A 88 13.89 18.02 0.20
N LEU A 89 14.98 18.73 -0.12
CA LEU A 89 15.05 19.65 -1.26
C LEU A 89 14.89 18.91 -2.59
N VAL A 90 15.60 17.79 -2.79
CA VAL A 90 15.47 16.97 -4.00
C VAL A 90 14.06 16.40 -4.11
N LYS A 91 13.48 15.92 -3.00
CA LYS A 91 12.09 15.44 -2.96
C LYS A 91 11.12 16.56 -3.33
N THR A 92 11.29 17.74 -2.74
CA THR A 92 10.47 18.94 -2.97
C THR A 92 10.45 19.36 -4.44
N ASN A 93 11.63 19.49 -5.04
CA ASN A 93 11.78 19.87 -6.45
C ASN A 93 11.10 18.88 -7.40
N ASN A 94 10.97 17.62 -6.99
CA ASN A 94 10.34 16.57 -7.78
C ASN A 94 8.94 16.17 -7.28
N LEU A 95 8.34 16.89 -6.33
CA LEU A 95 7.05 16.51 -5.71
C LEU A 95 5.94 16.30 -6.72
N LYS A 96 5.86 17.16 -7.75
CA LYS A 96 4.85 17.03 -8.80
C LYS A 96 5.04 15.72 -9.58
N PHE A 97 6.28 15.42 -9.96
CA PHE A 97 6.60 14.19 -10.67
C PHE A 97 6.37 12.96 -9.80
N GLU A 98 6.80 13.00 -8.54
CA GLU A 98 6.55 11.94 -7.55
C GLU A 98 5.06 11.67 -7.35
N SER A 99 4.27 12.73 -7.18
CA SER A 99 2.82 12.65 -6.96
C SER A 99 2.11 12.05 -8.17
N LEU A 100 2.47 12.48 -9.38
CA LEU A 100 1.91 11.91 -10.61
C LEU A 100 2.30 10.43 -10.78
N LEU A 101 3.55 10.07 -10.50
CA LEU A 101 4.01 8.69 -10.59
C LEU A 101 3.29 7.79 -9.57
N LYS A 102 3.17 8.24 -8.32
CA LYS A 102 2.40 7.55 -7.27
C LYS A 102 0.92 7.42 -7.63
N LEU A 103 0.30 8.47 -8.21
CA LEU A 103 -1.08 8.42 -8.67
C LEU A 103 -1.28 7.31 -9.71
N ILE A 104 -0.36 7.21 -10.69
CA ILE A 104 -0.41 6.15 -11.72
C ILE A 104 -0.32 4.77 -11.06
N PHE A 105 0.60 4.58 -10.11
CA PHE A 105 0.71 3.30 -9.41
C PHE A 105 -0.53 2.99 -8.56
N PHE A 106 -1.14 3.98 -7.90
CA PHE A 106 -2.39 3.78 -7.16
C PHE A 106 -3.56 3.39 -8.08
N LEU A 107 -3.63 3.92 -9.30
CA LEU A 107 -4.62 3.51 -10.30
C LEU A 107 -4.40 2.06 -10.74
N ILE A 108 -3.14 1.67 -11.01
CA ILE A 108 -2.78 0.29 -11.37
C ILE A 108 -3.09 -0.65 -10.20
N GLU A 109 -2.73 -0.28 -8.98
CA GLU A 109 -3.04 -1.01 -7.76
C GLU A 109 -4.55 -1.20 -7.60
N GLY A 110 -5.34 -0.14 -7.79
CA GLY A 110 -6.80 -0.18 -7.74
C GLY A 110 -7.40 -1.14 -8.76
N VAL A 111 -6.88 -1.16 -9.99
CA VAL A 111 -7.26 -2.15 -11.02
C VAL A 111 -6.92 -3.56 -10.54
N GLY A 112 -5.72 -3.77 -9.99
CA GLY A 112 -5.29 -5.06 -9.43
C GLY A 112 -6.21 -5.56 -8.32
N VAL A 113 -6.52 -4.69 -7.34
CA VAL A 113 -7.44 -4.98 -6.22
C VAL A 113 -8.85 -5.26 -6.73
N TYR A 114 -9.35 -4.49 -7.69
CA TYR A 114 -10.66 -4.73 -8.29
C TYR A 114 -10.75 -6.09 -9.00
N LEU A 115 -9.70 -6.47 -9.74
CA LEU A 115 -9.64 -7.81 -10.35
C LEU A 115 -9.56 -8.93 -9.31
N MET A 116 -8.85 -8.72 -8.19
CA MET A 116 -8.79 -9.67 -7.09
C MET A 116 -10.15 -9.79 -6.38
N PHE A 117 -10.89 -8.69 -6.24
CA PHE A 117 -12.27 -8.70 -5.74
C PHE A 117 -13.22 -9.50 -6.65
N LEU A 118 -12.95 -9.51 -7.96
CA LEU A 118 -13.62 -10.37 -8.95
C LEU A 118 -13.07 -11.80 -9.01
N MET A 119 -12.23 -12.21 -8.05
CA MET A 119 -11.63 -13.54 -7.94
C MET A 119 -10.70 -13.93 -9.11
N LYS A 120 -10.17 -12.94 -9.86
CA LYS A 120 -9.27 -13.19 -10.99
C LYS A 120 -7.81 -13.20 -10.54
N ARG A 121 -7.10 -14.31 -10.77
CA ARG A 121 -5.67 -14.45 -10.43
C ARG A 121 -4.76 -13.39 -11.06
N ARG A 122 -5.12 -12.84 -12.23
CA ARG A 122 -4.36 -11.78 -12.91
C ARG A 122 -4.28 -10.48 -12.09
N GLY A 123 -5.26 -10.21 -11.23
CA GLY A 123 -5.26 -9.01 -10.38
C GLY A 123 -4.06 -8.95 -9.44
N PHE A 124 -3.61 -10.10 -8.92
CA PHE A 124 -2.45 -10.18 -8.05
C PHE A 124 -1.16 -9.72 -8.74
N PHE A 125 -0.94 -10.13 -9.99
CA PHE A 125 0.27 -9.73 -10.73
C PHE A 125 0.29 -8.24 -11.08
N ILE A 126 -0.89 -7.65 -11.36
CA ILE A 126 -1.04 -6.21 -11.57
C ILE A 126 -0.73 -5.45 -10.27
N TYR A 127 -1.30 -5.90 -9.15
CA TYR A 127 -1.03 -5.34 -7.83
C TYR A 127 0.46 -5.42 -7.47
N LEU A 128 1.08 -6.60 -7.65
CA LEU A 128 2.51 -6.79 -7.38
C LEU A 128 3.38 -5.85 -8.23
N GLY A 129 3.02 -5.63 -9.50
CA GLY A 129 3.70 -4.65 -10.36
C GLY A 129 3.62 -3.23 -9.81
N ALA A 130 2.44 -2.80 -9.35
CA ALA A 130 2.28 -1.49 -8.71
C ALA A 130 3.11 -1.38 -7.42
N GLN A 131 3.10 -2.42 -6.59
CA GLN A 131 3.89 -2.47 -5.36
C GLN A 131 5.39 -2.32 -5.60
N ILE A 132 5.93 -3.01 -6.61
CA ILE A 132 7.34 -2.83 -7.03
C ILE A 132 7.58 -1.39 -7.48
N GLY A 133 6.64 -0.80 -8.22
CA GLY A 133 6.70 0.61 -8.63
C GLY A 133 6.82 1.59 -7.45
N PHE A 134 6.00 1.41 -6.42
CA PHE A 134 6.07 2.22 -5.20
C PHE A 134 7.42 2.10 -4.50
N VAL A 135 7.95 0.87 -4.40
CA VAL A 135 9.25 0.60 -3.78
C VAL A 135 10.40 1.25 -4.56
N LEU A 136 10.31 1.31 -5.89
CA LEU A 136 11.36 1.91 -6.74
C LEU A 136 11.24 3.44 -6.87
N THR A 137 10.10 4.03 -6.55
CA THR A 137 9.86 5.48 -6.66
C THR A 137 10.93 6.33 -5.94
N PRO A 138 11.27 6.09 -4.66
CA PRO A 138 12.29 6.90 -3.98
C PRO A 138 13.68 6.75 -4.60
N LEU A 139 13.99 5.58 -5.16
CA LEU A 139 15.25 5.33 -5.84
C LEU A 139 15.37 6.13 -7.16
N ILE A 140 14.28 6.21 -7.92
CA ILE A 140 14.24 6.92 -9.21
C ILE A 140 14.40 8.43 -9.00
N ILE A 141 13.82 8.97 -7.93
CA ILE A 141 13.73 10.41 -7.71
C ILE A 141 14.93 10.93 -6.91
N GLN A 142 15.26 10.26 -5.80
CA GLN A 142 16.28 10.72 -4.87
C GLN A 142 17.62 9.96 -4.97
N GLY A 143 17.68 8.89 -5.78
CA GLY A 143 18.89 8.08 -5.97
C GLY A 143 19.22 7.13 -4.81
N LEU A 144 20.41 6.54 -4.85
CA LEU A 144 20.92 5.63 -3.82
C LEU A 144 21.49 6.41 -2.63
N ASN A 145 20.60 6.84 -1.73
CA ASN A 145 20.96 7.51 -0.48
C ASN A 145 20.38 6.78 0.74
N MET A 146 20.97 6.97 1.92
CA MET A 146 20.55 6.31 3.16
C MET A 146 19.05 6.55 3.47
N PHE A 147 18.57 7.78 3.26
CA PHE A 147 17.16 8.14 3.45
C PHE A 147 16.22 7.47 2.44
N SER A 148 16.62 7.42 1.16
CA SER A 148 15.86 6.72 0.12
C SER A 148 15.76 5.22 0.39
N ILE A 149 16.85 4.60 0.86
CA ILE A 149 16.87 3.19 1.28
C ILE A 149 15.98 2.98 2.51
N GLY A 150 16.02 3.90 3.48
CA GLY A 150 15.13 3.89 4.65
C GLY A 150 13.65 3.94 4.26
N GLU A 151 13.27 4.87 3.38
CA GLU A 151 11.91 4.99 2.85
C GLU A 151 11.49 3.70 2.12
N MET A 152 12.37 3.15 1.27
CA MET A 152 12.12 1.89 0.56
C MET A 152 11.82 0.74 1.54
N ILE A 153 12.60 0.59 2.61
CA ILE A 153 12.39 -0.47 3.62
C ILE A 153 11.04 -0.27 4.31
N ILE A 154 10.69 0.96 4.69
CA ILE A 154 9.41 1.27 5.33
C ILE A 154 8.24 0.89 4.41
N VAL A 155 8.30 1.29 3.14
CA VAL A 155 7.27 0.95 2.13
C VAL A 155 7.17 -0.56 1.95
N ILE A 156 8.31 -1.28 1.92
CA ILE A 156 8.32 -2.75 1.83
C ILE A 156 7.67 -3.39 3.05
N VAL A 157 8.03 -2.98 4.25
CA VAL A 157 7.55 -3.65 5.46
C VAL A 157 6.08 -3.36 5.71
N PHE A 158 5.69 -2.08 5.66
CA PHE A 158 4.38 -1.66 6.15
C PHE A 158 3.29 -1.64 5.09
N THR A 159 3.63 -1.37 3.83
CA THR A 159 2.64 -1.12 2.79
C THR A 159 2.58 -2.26 1.79
N SER A 160 3.71 -2.64 1.22
CA SER A 160 3.74 -3.57 0.09
C SER A 160 3.93 -5.03 0.49
N GLY A 161 4.87 -5.33 1.37
CA GLY A 161 5.30 -6.68 1.72
C GLY A 161 4.24 -7.47 2.48
N ILE A 162 3.70 -6.90 3.56
CA ILE A 162 2.64 -7.57 4.35
C ILE A 162 1.44 -7.90 3.47
N PHE A 163 0.89 -6.92 2.76
CA PHE A 163 -0.29 -7.13 1.92
C PHE A 163 0.00 -8.11 0.77
N THR A 164 1.16 -7.98 0.10
CA THR A 164 1.55 -8.91 -0.97
C THR A 164 1.63 -10.34 -0.48
N ILE A 165 2.24 -10.59 0.69
CA ILE A 165 2.32 -11.93 1.27
C ILE A 165 0.93 -12.47 1.61
N LEU A 166 0.08 -11.65 2.23
CA LEU A 166 -1.29 -12.05 2.59
C LEU A 166 -2.13 -12.38 1.35
N TYR A 167 -2.01 -11.60 0.26
CA TYR A 167 -2.63 -11.93 -1.02
C TYR A 167 -2.02 -13.20 -1.65
N ALA A 168 -0.70 -13.37 -1.59
CA ALA A 168 -0.02 -14.54 -2.12
C ALA A 168 -0.42 -15.84 -1.41
N MET A 169 -0.69 -15.80 -0.12
CA MET A 169 -1.21 -16.95 0.63
C MET A 169 -2.64 -17.31 0.21
N ASN A 170 -3.44 -16.33 -0.21
CA ASN A 170 -4.83 -16.51 -0.64
C ASN A 170 -4.98 -16.71 -2.15
N LEU A 171 -3.87 -16.76 -2.88
CA LEU A 171 -3.82 -16.88 -4.33
C LEU A 171 -4.41 -18.22 -4.82
N LYS A 172 -4.41 -19.25 -3.96
CA LYS A 172 -5.07 -20.55 -4.22
C LYS A 172 -6.59 -20.44 -4.36
N HIS A 173 -7.21 -19.42 -3.77
CA HIS A 173 -8.65 -19.19 -3.87
C HIS A 173 -9.01 -18.36 -5.10
N LEU A 174 -8.03 -17.77 -5.78
CA LEU A 174 -8.24 -17.02 -7.02
C LEU A 174 -8.19 -18.00 -8.21
N SER A 175 -9.21 -17.96 -9.05
CA SER A 175 -9.31 -18.77 -10.28
C SER A 175 -8.50 -18.21 -11.43
#